data_AF-A0A958R2X3-F1
#
_entry.id   AF-A0A958R2X3-F1
#
_cell.length_a   1.000
_cell.length_b   1.000
_cell.length_c   1.000
_cell.angle_alpha   90.00
_cell.angle_beta   90.00
_cell.angle_gamma   90.00
#
_symmetry.space_group_name_H-M   'P 1'
#
loop_
_entity.id
_entity.type
_entity.pdbx_description
1 polymer ?
#
loop_
_entity_poly.entity_id
_entity_poly.type
_entity_poly.pdbx_seq_one_letter_code
_entity_poly.pdbx_strand_id
1 'polypeptide(L)'
;MMQECPKCGFLQPQDRFCANCGLDIENYRPTPTPWHRKLVFNSTFQITAIVLSVGAMIAYISWQQGQKIETTRPQFIAGDEGDREREDASQPSADGRSDSGQASGSIVSRTAKVNQPATDISQPTNAIGPPSGTSKTATADGGTDPGEKVAQGPKPPSQLVLRFAEIPREVLSQMFAESQILHEGQQVQAGTYKFQEPIEQLIKKSSQARFLPGKTSAALTGGPLRIQYTKPLGDNPEELQGLNFEAAVVSFTPAGLEMETGGGFFLGGKGEFPTVNVPLDGTYSLPYGSLLIIAGIVPHRPLSEKEASAFRGSPIEIMNSPEFLANESEFVLIIKAQ
;
A
#
# COMPACT_ATOMS: atom_id res chain seq x y z
N MET A 1 13.11 3.09 41.87
CA MET A 1 12.93 1.99 40.90
C MET A 1 11.91 2.45 39.88
N MET A 2 12.17 2.29 38.58
CA MET A 2 11.16 2.58 37.53
C MET A 2 10.28 1.35 37.30
N GLN A 3 9.02 1.56 36.95
CA GLN A 3 8.06 0.53 36.55
C GLN A 3 7.45 0.90 35.19
N GLU A 4 7.08 -0.10 34.41
CA GLU A 4 6.42 0.06 33.12
C GLU A 4 4.91 -0.07 33.27
N CYS A 5 4.15 0.84 32.64
CA CYS A 5 2.70 0.72 32.62
C CYS A 5 2.26 -0.48 31.77
N PRO A 6 1.48 -1.43 32.31
CA PRO A 6 1.09 -2.65 31.60
C PRO A 6 0.11 -2.42 30.43
N LYS A 7 -0.49 -1.23 30.32
CA LYS A 7 -1.42 -0.89 29.23
C LYS A 7 -0.74 -0.18 28.05
N CYS A 8 0.24 0.69 28.30
CA CYS A 8 0.86 1.51 27.27
C CYS A 8 2.40 1.43 27.19
N GLY A 9 3.06 0.70 28.08
CA GLY A 9 4.52 0.53 28.09
C GLY A 9 5.31 1.77 28.57
N PHE A 10 4.64 2.76 29.15
CA PHE A 10 5.30 3.98 29.63
C PHE A 10 6.15 3.70 30.88
N LEU A 11 7.44 4.03 30.84
CA LEU A 11 8.38 3.95 31.95
C LEU A 11 8.21 5.14 32.89
N GLN A 12 7.86 4.89 34.15
CA GLN A 12 7.70 5.93 35.16
C GLN A 12 8.21 5.48 36.55
N PRO A 13 8.46 6.40 37.49
CA PRO A 13 8.64 6.05 38.90
C PRO A 13 7.44 5.25 39.45
N GLN A 14 7.62 4.57 40.60
CA GLN A 14 6.52 3.89 41.27
C GLN A 14 5.45 4.89 41.71
N ASP A 15 4.34 4.91 40.96
CA ASP A 15 3.16 5.74 41.19
C ASP A 15 1.92 4.87 40.96
N ARG A 16 0.84 5.18 41.68
CA ARG A 16 -0.42 4.43 41.61
C ARG A 16 -1.08 4.58 40.25
N PHE A 17 -0.95 5.74 39.61
CA PHE A 17 -1.56 6.00 38.30
C PHE A 17 -0.50 6.16 37.21
N CYS A 18 -0.80 5.68 36.01
CA CYS A 18 0.04 5.95 34.84
C CYS A 18 -0.11 7.41 34.39
N ALA A 19 1.00 8.14 34.33
CA ALA A 19 1.03 9.53 33.88
C ALA A 19 0.60 9.72 32.41
N ASN A 20 0.74 8.67 31.59
CA ASN A 20 0.36 8.73 30.17
C ASN A 20 -1.11 8.32 29.92
N CYS A 21 -1.58 7.23 30.56
CA CYS A 21 -2.91 6.67 30.25
C CYS A 21 -3.92 6.66 31.41
N GLY A 22 -3.55 7.18 32.59
CA GLY A 22 -4.42 7.26 33.77
C GLY A 22 -4.78 5.93 34.42
N LEU A 23 -4.14 4.83 34.02
CA LEU A 23 -4.41 3.49 34.56
C LEU A 23 -3.96 3.38 36.03
N ASP A 24 -4.84 2.90 36.91
CA ASP A 24 -4.47 2.48 38.28
C ASP A 24 -3.66 1.18 38.20
N ILE A 25 -2.33 1.28 38.37
CA ILE A 25 -1.37 0.18 38.22
C ILE A 25 -1.53 -0.85 39.34
N GLU A 26 -1.90 -0.41 40.54
CA GLU A 26 -2.07 -1.29 41.71
C GLU A 26 -3.32 -2.16 41.59
N ASN A 27 -4.39 -1.62 41.02
CA ASN A 27 -5.67 -2.32 40.83
C ASN A 27 -5.84 -2.92 39.43
N TYR A 28 -4.86 -2.78 38.53
CA TYR A 28 -4.98 -3.30 37.18
C TYR A 28 -4.96 -4.84 37.17
N ARG A 29 -6.12 -5.42 36.86
CA ARG A 29 -6.24 -6.85 36.52
C ARG A 29 -6.36 -6.97 35.00
N PRO A 30 -5.36 -7.53 34.30
CA PRO A 30 -5.50 -7.77 32.87
C PRO A 30 -6.76 -8.62 32.63
N THR A 31 -7.58 -8.21 31.68
CA THR A 31 -8.78 -8.96 31.32
C THR A 31 -8.34 -10.37 30.95
N PRO A 32 -8.89 -11.43 31.58
CA PRO A 32 -8.47 -12.79 31.29
C PRO A 32 -8.62 -13.02 29.78
N THR A 33 -7.52 -13.42 29.14
CA THR A 33 -7.53 -13.73 27.71
C THR A 33 -8.62 -14.77 27.47
N PRO A 34 -9.57 -14.52 26.55
CA PRO A 34 -10.68 -15.41 26.36
C PRO A 34 -10.17 -16.79 25.94
N TRP A 35 -10.74 -17.84 26.52
CA TRP A 35 -10.22 -19.20 26.43
C TRP A 35 -10.08 -19.70 24.98
N HIS A 36 -10.95 -19.26 24.06
CA HIS A 36 -10.87 -19.61 22.64
C HIS A 36 -9.61 -19.07 21.95
N ARG A 37 -9.10 -17.89 22.34
CA ARG A 37 -7.81 -17.40 21.79
C ARG A 37 -6.66 -18.27 22.25
N LYS A 38 -6.66 -18.73 23.51
CA LYS A 38 -5.62 -19.66 23.99
C LYS A 38 -5.65 -20.99 23.25
N LEU A 39 -6.82 -21.46 22.84
CA LEU A 39 -6.96 -22.69 22.06
C LEU A 39 -6.39 -22.57 20.64
N VAL A 40 -6.69 -21.47 19.93
CA VAL A 40 -6.24 -21.26 18.55
C VAL A 40 -4.73 -21.04 18.45
N PHE A 41 -4.11 -20.45 19.47
CA PHE A 41 -2.66 -20.22 19.50
C PHE A 41 -1.84 -21.39 20.10
N ASN A 42 -2.48 -22.49 20.50
CA ASN A 42 -1.76 -23.66 21.00
C ASN A 42 -1.24 -24.49 19.81
N SER A 43 0.09 -24.57 19.65
CA SER A 43 0.76 -25.33 18.58
C SER A 43 0.32 -26.80 18.55
N THR A 44 0.13 -27.42 19.72
CA THR A 44 -0.35 -28.81 19.82
C THR A 44 -1.75 -28.97 19.25
N PHE A 45 -2.64 -28.00 19.46
CA PHE A 45 -3.99 -28.03 18.90
C PHE A 45 -3.96 -27.89 17.38
N GLN A 46 -3.13 -27.00 16.83
CA GLN A 46 -2.97 -26.83 15.38
C GLN A 46 -2.46 -28.11 14.71
N ILE A 47 -1.42 -28.74 15.27
CA ILE A 47 -0.87 -30.01 14.75
C ILE A 47 -1.94 -31.10 14.80
N THR A 48 -2.67 -31.23 15.91
CA THR A 48 -3.73 -32.25 16.07
C THR A 48 -4.87 -32.02 15.07
N ALA A 49 -5.28 -30.77 14.86
CA ALA A 49 -6.32 -30.42 13.89
C ALA A 49 -5.92 -30.73 12.44
N ILE A 50 -4.65 -30.49 12.08
CA ILE A 50 -4.11 -30.83 10.75
C ILE A 50 -4.08 -32.35 10.55
N VAL A 51 -3.62 -33.12 11.55
CA VAL A 51 -3.58 -34.58 11.47
C VAL A 51 -4.99 -35.17 11.32
N LEU A 52 -5.97 -34.65 12.06
CA LEU A 52 -7.36 -35.05 11.94
C LEU A 52 -7.97 -34.70 10.58
N SER A 53 -7.68 -33.52 10.02
CA SER A 53 -8.23 -33.13 8.72
C SER A 53 -7.68 -33.99 7.59
N VAL A 54 -6.36 -34.28 7.60
CA VAL A 54 -5.73 -35.16 6.62
C VAL A 54 -6.24 -36.60 6.76
N GLY A 55 -6.37 -37.10 7.99
CA GLY A 55 -6.94 -38.43 8.25
C GLY A 55 -8.38 -38.56 7.77
N ALA A 56 -9.22 -37.55 8.02
CA ALA A 56 -10.61 -37.51 7.54
C ALA A 56 -10.67 -37.46 6.00
N MET A 57 -9.77 -36.69 5.36
CA MET A 57 -9.70 -36.61 3.90
C MET A 57 -9.30 -37.95 3.27
N ILE A 58 -8.32 -38.66 3.84
CA ILE A 58 -7.91 -40.00 3.36
C ILE A 58 -9.06 -41.00 3.53
N ALA A 59 -9.72 -41.01 4.69
CA ALA A 59 -10.87 -41.87 4.95
C ALA A 59 -12.05 -41.60 4.01
N TYR A 60 -12.28 -40.32 3.66
CA TYR A 60 -13.31 -39.94 2.71
C TYR A 60 -13.01 -40.46 1.29
N ILE A 61 -11.75 -40.35 0.83
CA ILE A 61 -11.33 -40.84 -0.49
C ILE A 61 -11.43 -42.37 -0.57
N SER A 62 -10.99 -43.10 0.47
CA SER A 62 -11.08 -44.57 0.48
C SER A 62 -12.53 -45.06 0.49
N TRP A 63 -13.41 -44.37 1.21
CA TRP A 63 -14.84 -44.67 1.19
C TRP A 63 -15.47 -44.45 -0.19
N GLN A 64 -15.10 -43.37 -0.89
CA GLN A 64 -15.57 -43.13 -2.26
C GLN A 64 -15.05 -44.16 -3.28
N GLN A 65 -13.81 -44.63 -3.11
CA GLN A 65 -13.24 -45.65 -4.01
C GLN A 65 -13.94 -47.01 -3.85
N GLY A 66 -14.33 -47.38 -2.63
CA GLY A 66 -15.05 -48.63 -2.37
C GLY A 66 -16.38 -48.73 -3.13
N GLN A 67 -17.08 -47.62 -3.34
CA GLN A 67 -18.35 -47.63 -4.07
C GLN A 67 -18.22 -47.77 -5.59
N LYS A 68 -17.07 -47.45 -6.19
CA LYS A 68 -16.88 -47.49 -7.65
C LYS A 68 -16.50 -48.88 -8.18
N ILE A 69 -16.11 -49.82 -7.31
CA ILE A 69 -15.63 -51.14 -7.72
C ILE A 69 -16.79 -52.11 -8.00
N GLU A 70 -18.00 -51.88 -7.47
CA GLU A 70 -19.13 -52.80 -7.69
C GLU A 70 -19.89 -52.61 -9.02
N THR A 71 -19.65 -51.56 -9.81
CA THR A 71 -20.45 -51.29 -11.03
C THR A 71 -19.73 -51.56 -12.36
N THR A 72 -18.43 -51.84 -12.36
CA THR A 72 -17.72 -52.20 -13.61
C THR A 72 -17.81 -53.71 -13.84
N ARG A 73 -19.02 -54.17 -14.19
CA ARG A 73 -19.21 -55.49 -14.78
C ARG A 73 -18.53 -55.44 -16.16
N PRO A 74 -17.54 -56.29 -16.47
CA PRO A 74 -16.85 -56.26 -17.75
C PRO A 74 -17.87 -56.59 -18.84
N GLN A 75 -18.29 -55.57 -19.61
CA GLN A 75 -18.88 -55.81 -20.91
C GLN A 75 -17.74 -56.28 -21.81
N PHE A 76 -17.72 -57.59 -22.01
CA PHE A 76 -17.06 -58.25 -23.13
C PHE A 76 -17.47 -57.52 -24.42
N ILE A 77 -16.56 -56.70 -24.96
CA ILE A 77 -16.68 -56.18 -26.31
C ILE A 77 -16.18 -57.28 -27.25
N ALA A 78 -17.14 -57.90 -27.92
CA ALA A 78 -16.93 -58.56 -29.20
C ALA A 78 -16.34 -57.55 -30.19
N GLY A 79 -15.34 -58.01 -30.94
CA GLY A 79 -14.48 -57.16 -31.76
C GLY A 79 -15.18 -56.47 -32.93
N ASP A 80 -14.44 -55.53 -33.49
CA ASP A 80 -14.56 -55.15 -34.89
C ASP A 80 -13.16 -54.78 -35.39
N GLU A 81 -12.60 -55.69 -36.19
CA GLU A 81 -11.45 -55.47 -37.05
C GLU A 81 -11.88 -54.57 -38.20
N GLY A 82 -11.14 -53.49 -38.45
CA GLY A 82 -11.48 -52.54 -39.50
C GLY A 82 -10.29 -51.73 -39.94
N ASP A 83 -9.42 -52.38 -40.70
CA ASP A 83 -8.32 -51.82 -41.48
C ASP A 83 -8.70 -50.55 -42.28
N ARG A 84 -7.76 -49.58 -42.32
CA ARG A 84 -7.53 -48.63 -43.43
C ARG A 84 -6.21 -47.90 -43.19
N GLU A 85 -5.12 -48.32 -43.84
CA GLU A 85 -4.59 -47.78 -45.12
C GLU A 85 -4.50 -46.24 -45.11
N ARG A 86 -3.32 -45.62 -44.92
CA ARG A 86 -2.12 -45.48 -45.79
C ARG A 86 -2.32 -44.47 -46.94
N GLU A 87 -1.67 -43.31 -46.81
CA GLU A 87 -1.18 -42.36 -47.85
C GLU A 87 -0.48 -41.23 -47.07
N ASP A 88 0.83 -40.98 -47.06
CA ASP A 88 1.94 -41.03 -48.02
C ASP A 88 1.80 -40.07 -49.21
N ALA A 89 2.23 -38.81 -49.04
CA ALA A 89 2.70 -37.94 -50.12
C ALA A 89 3.43 -36.67 -49.59
N SER A 90 4.75 -36.73 -49.65
CA SER A 90 5.65 -35.76 -50.33
C SER A 90 5.59 -34.24 -50.06
N GLN A 91 6.75 -33.75 -49.55
CA GLN A 91 7.53 -32.53 -49.90
C GLN A 91 7.22 -31.85 -51.27
N PRO A 92 7.59 -30.55 -51.54
CA PRO A 92 8.86 -29.91 -51.14
C PRO A 92 8.85 -28.38 -50.86
N SER A 93 10.05 -27.91 -50.50
CA SER A 93 10.54 -26.54 -50.25
C SER A 93 10.27 -25.49 -51.34
N ALA A 94 10.22 -24.21 -50.94
CA ALA A 94 10.59 -23.08 -51.79
C ALA A 94 11.10 -21.89 -50.98
N ASP A 95 12.37 -21.56 -51.19
CA ASP A 95 13.02 -20.28 -50.91
C ASP A 95 12.31 -19.12 -51.61
N GLY A 96 12.31 -17.93 -50.99
CA GLY A 96 11.83 -16.72 -51.65
C GLY A 96 11.95 -15.42 -50.84
N ARG A 97 13.16 -14.87 -50.84
CA ARG A 97 13.45 -13.49 -51.28
C ARG A 97 12.81 -12.32 -50.52
N SER A 98 13.68 -11.62 -49.78
CA SER A 98 13.96 -10.18 -49.88
C SER A 98 12.80 -9.27 -50.31
N ASP A 99 12.34 -8.43 -49.37
CA ASP A 99 12.19 -7.02 -49.72
C ASP A 99 12.60 -6.09 -48.57
N SER A 100 13.46 -5.15 -48.94
CA SER A 100 14.10 -4.15 -48.13
C SER A 100 13.35 -2.83 -48.35
N GLY A 101 12.40 -2.55 -47.47
CA GLY A 101 11.62 -1.32 -47.44
C GLY A 101 12.15 -0.34 -46.41
N GLN A 102 13.09 0.48 -46.86
CA GLN A 102 13.76 1.58 -46.16
C GLN A 102 12.76 2.67 -45.73
N ALA A 103 12.44 2.77 -44.44
CA ALA A 103 11.72 3.91 -43.87
C ALA A 103 12.69 4.79 -43.06
N SER A 104 13.37 5.71 -43.76
CA SER A 104 14.08 6.85 -43.16
C SER A 104 13.06 7.84 -42.60
N GLY A 105 12.64 7.64 -41.36
CA GLY A 105 11.95 8.64 -40.54
C GLY A 105 12.96 9.41 -39.69
N SER A 106 13.53 10.48 -40.25
CA SER A 106 14.36 11.44 -39.51
C SER A 106 13.48 12.21 -38.51
N ILE A 107 13.45 11.77 -37.26
CA ILE A 107 12.87 12.56 -36.16
C ILE A 107 14.00 13.45 -35.64
N VAL A 108 13.94 14.70 -36.07
CA VAL A 108 14.75 15.81 -35.57
C VAL A 108 14.47 15.99 -34.08
N SER A 109 15.43 15.63 -33.25
CA SER A 109 15.52 16.04 -31.85
C SER A 109 15.62 17.57 -31.79
N ARG A 110 14.47 18.24 -31.58
CA ARG A 110 14.44 19.63 -31.13
C ARG A 110 14.72 19.64 -29.63
N THR A 111 15.96 19.96 -29.29
CA THR A 111 16.36 20.41 -27.96
C THR A 111 15.66 21.74 -27.65
N ALA A 112 14.49 21.66 -27.02
CA ALA A 112 13.87 22.83 -26.41
C ALA A 112 14.66 23.16 -25.12
N LYS A 113 15.56 24.14 -25.23
CA LYS A 113 16.19 24.81 -24.11
C LYS A 113 15.09 25.59 -23.36
N VAL A 114 14.46 24.94 -22.38
CA VAL A 114 13.49 25.58 -21.50
C VAL A 114 14.28 26.44 -20.52
N ASN A 115 14.20 27.76 -20.72
CA ASN A 115 14.61 28.75 -19.76
C ASN A 115 13.82 28.55 -18.46
N GLN A 116 14.52 28.23 -17.37
CA GLN A 116 13.99 28.38 -16.02
C GLN A 116 13.78 29.88 -15.74
N PRO A 117 12.56 30.32 -15.37
CA PRO A 117 12.42 31.59 -14.68
C PRO A 117 12.91 31.40 -13.24
N ALA A 118 14.01 32.08 -12.90
CA ALA A 118 14.39 32.32 -11.52
C ALA A 118 13.24 33.04 -10.82
N THR A 119 12.47 32.31 -10.02
CA THR A 119 11.43 32.90 -9.19
C THR A 119 12.09 33.24 -7.87
N ASP A 120 12.56 34.47 -7.79
CA ASP A 120 13.03 35.13 -6.59
C ASP A 120 11.83 35.28 -5.63
N ILE A 121 11.67 34.35 -4.70
CA ILE A 121 10.65 34.42 -3.65
C ILE A 121 11.18 35.37 -2.58
N SER A 122 10.95 36.66 -2.82
CA SER A 122 10.99 37.68 -1.78
C SER A 122 9.94 37.37 -0.71
N GLN A 123 10.41 37.24 0.53
CA GLN A 123 9.59 37.17 1.74
C GLN A 123 8.67 38.39 1.86
N PRO A 124 7.35 38.24 2.04
CA PRO A 124 6.53 39.30 2.59
C PRO A 124 6.61 39.28 4.12
N THR A 125 7.42 40.18 4.67
CA THR A 125 7.42 40.55 6.09
C THR A 125 6.15 41.35 6.39
N ASN A 126 5.04 40.67 6.71
CA ASN A 126 3.84 41.32 7.23
C ASN A 126 3.75 41.13 8.74
N ALA A 127 4.15 42.19 9.45
CA ALA A 127 3.80 42.41 10.84
C ALA A 127 2.30 42.71 10.94
N ILE A 128 1.54 41.83 11.58
CA ILE A 128 0.16 42.08 12.00
C ILE A 128 0.16 42.08 13.52
N GLY A 129 0.01 43.27 14.10
CA GLY A 129 -0.17 43.47 15.53
C GLY A 129 -1.53 42.93 16.02
N PRO A 130 -1.67 42.70 17.34
CA PRO A 130 -2.91 42.19 17.91
C PRO A 130 -3.98 43.30 17.99
N PRO A 131 -5.22 43.08 17.49
CA PRO A 131 -6.33 43.93 17.86
C PRO A 131 -6.84 43.53 19.26
N SER A 132 -6.46 44.35 20.24
CA SER A 132 -7.11 44.43 21.55
C SER A 132 -8.54 44.96 21.35
N GLY A 133 -9.50 44.05 21.21
CA GLY A 133 -10.93 44.34 21.10
C GLY A 133 -11.71 43.82 22.30
N THR A 134 -11.79 44.61 23.35
CA THR A 134 -12.63 44.36 24.52
C THR A 134 -14.09 44.60 24.16
N SER A 135 -14.84 43.54 23.82
CA SER A 135 -16.31 43.60 23.70
C SER A 135 -16.96 42.91 24.90
N LYS A 136 -17.32 43.72 25.89
CA LYS A 136 -18.35 43.41 26.89
C LYS A 136 -19.71 43.53 26.21
N THR A 137 -20.50 42.46 26.10
CA THR A 137 -21.95 42.61 25.98
C THR A 137 -22.72 41.40 26.53
N ALA A 138 -23.60 41.73 27.47
CA ALA A 138 -24.88 41.10 27.84
C ALA A 138 -24.92 39.61 28.21
N THR A 139 -24.91 39.40 29.52
CA THR A 139 -25.66 38.38 30.24
C THR A 139 -27.14 38.38 29.78
N ALA A 140 -27.59 37.31 29.13
CA ALA A 140 -29.00 36.99 28.98
C ALA A 140 -29.27 35.67 29.69
N ASP A 141 -30.17 35.78 30.66
CA ASP A 141 -30.63 34.80 31.62
C ASP A 141 -31.75 33.94 31.03
N GLY A 142 -31.85 32.69 31.50
CA GLY A 142 -33.10 31.92 31.50
C GLY A 142 -33.51 31.19 30.22
N GLY A 143 -33.13 29.92 30.10
CA GLY A 143 -33.69 28.99 29.11
C GLY A 143 -33.19 27.57 29.31
N THR A 144 -33.55 26.93 30.42
CA THR A 144 -33.28 25.52 30.72
C THR A 144 -34.17 24.62 29.84
N ASP A 145 -33.77 24.45 28.58
CA ASP A 145 -34.33 23.40 27.72
C ASP A 145 -33.52 22.10 27.95
N PRO A 146 -34.16 20.98 28.33
CA PRO A 146 -33.45 19.74 28.62
C PRO A 146 -32.88 19.11 27.35
N GLY A 147 -31.64 19.48 27.04
CA GLY A 147 -30.60 18.57 26.60
C GLY A 147 -30.85 17.87 25.27
N GLU A 148 -30.98 18.64 24.19
CA GLU A 148 -30.67 18.11 22.86
C GLU A 148 -29.18 17.71 22.87
N LYS A 149 -28.92 16.40 22.89
CA LYS A 149 -27.56 15.86 22.74
C LYS A 149 -27.04 16.31 21.38
N VAL A 150 -26.34 17.43 21.36
CA VAL A 150 -25.54 17.86 20.22
C VAL A 150 -24.62 16.69 19.90
N ALA A 151 -24.90 16.02 18.79
CA ALA A 151 -24.09 14.90 18.33
C ALA A 151 -22.67 15.42 18.16
N GLN A 152 -21.78 15.03 19.07
CA GLN A 152 -20.36 15.37 18.96
C GLN A 152 -19.89 14.81 17.63
N GLY A 153 -19.46 15.72 16.74
CA GLY A 153 -18.93 15.35 15.43
C GLY A 153 -17.76 14.36 15.57
N PRO A 154 -17.41 13.66 14.47
CA PRO A 154 -16.30 12.73 14.47
C PRO A 154 -15.03 13.43 14.98
N LYS A 155 -14.37 12.82 15.97
CA LYS A 155 -13.13 13.35 16.53
C LYS A 155 -12.09 13.43 15.39
N PRO A 156 -11.43 14.59 15.19
CA PRO A 156 -10.43 14.70 14.13
C PRO A 156 -9.27 13.73 14.38
N PRO A 157 -8.64 13.22 13.31
CA PRO A 157 -7.46 12.38 13.41
C PRO A 157 -6.33 13.17 14.10
N SER A 158 -5.43 12.44 14.75
CA SER A 158 -4.26 12.95 15.45
C SER A 158 -2.94 12.65 14.76
N GLN A 159 -2.92 11.67 13.85
CA GLN A 159 -1.72 11.23 13.14
C GLN A 159 -2.01 10.88 11.67
N LEU A 160 -1.01 11.08 10.82
CA LEU A 160 -0.92 10.46 9.51
C LEU A 160 -0.05 9.22 9.61
N VAL A 161 -0.50 8.12 9.01
CA VAL A 161 0.24 6.88 8.89
C VAL A 161 0.43 6.59 7.42
N LEU A 162 1.69 6.40 7.01
CA LEU A 162 2.05 6.04 5.65
C LEU A 162 2.62 4.63 5.61
N ARG A 163 2.18 3.86 4.62
CA ARG A 163 2.62 2.50 4.36
C ARG A 163 2.89 2.29 2.87
N PHE A 164 3.66 1.25 2.61
CA PHE A 164 3.97 0.78 1.27
C PHE A 164 3.46 -0.65 1.13
N ALA A 165 2.94 -0.98 -0.04
CA ALA A 165 2.47 -2.30 -0.36
C ALA A 165 2.79 -2.65 -1.82
N GLU A 166 2.96 -3.94 -2.04
CA GLU A 166 2.87 -4.55 -3.36
C GLU A 166 1.47 -5.14 -3.48
N ILE A 167 0.71 -4.68 -4.47
CA ILE A 167 -0.69 -5.07 -4.67
C ILE A 167 -0.86 -5.62 -6.09
N PRO A 168 -1.47 -6.80 -6.29
CA PRO A 168 -1.80 -7.31 -7.62
C PRO A 168 -2.66 -6.31 -8.40
N ARG A 169 -2.38 -6.13 -9.69
CA ARG A 169 -3.10 -5.17 -10.54
C ARG A 169 -4.61 -5.40 -10.58
N GLU A 170 -5.05 -6.66 -10.49
CA GLU A 170 -6.47 -7.03 -10.41
C GLU A 170 -7.14 -6.47 -9.15
N VAL A 171 -6.49 -6.61 -8.00
CA VAL A 171 -6.98 -6.05 -6.72
C VAL A 171 -6.93 -4.52 -6.77
N LEU A 172 -5.85 -3.95 -7.29
CA LEU A 172 -5.68 -2.50 -7.39
C LEU A 172 -6.72 -1.86 -8.32
N SER A 173 -7.02 -2.48 -9.45
CA SER A 173 -8.05 -2.00 -10.38
C SER A 173 -9.45 -2.06 -9.78
N GLN A 174 -9.77 -3.10 -9.00
CA GLN A 174 -11.00 -3.13 -8.21
C GLN A 174 -11.03 -1.99 -7.17
N MET A 175 -9.93 -1.78 -6.45
CA MET A 175 -9.84 -0.70 -5.47
C MET A 175 -10.05 0.67 -6.12
N PHE A 176 -9.48 0.91 -7.31
CA PHE A 176 -9.69 2.16 -8.03
C PHE A 176 -11.11 2.31 -8.57
N ALA A 177 -11.74 1.22 -9.03
CA ALA A 177 -13.13 1.23 -9.48
C ALA A 177 -14.12 1.58 -8.33
N GLU A 178 -13.77 1.23 -7.10
CA GLU A 178 -14.53 1.58 -5.88
C GLU A 178 -14.09 2.91 -5.26
N SER A 179 -13.01 3.51 -5.73
CA SER A 179 -12.44 4.75 -5.21
C SER A 179 -13.00 5.98 -5.90
N GLN A 180 -12.91 7.13 -5.24
CA GLN A 180 -13.01 8.41 -5.93
C GLN A 180 -11.62 8.77 -6.48
N ILE A 181 -11.47 8.70 -7.80
CA ILE A 181 -10.24 9.08 -8.50
C ILE A 181 -10.01 10.58 -8.31
N LEU A 182 -8.84 10.95 -7.78
CA LEU A 182 -8.45 12.34 -7.54
C LEU A 182 -7.49 12.84 -8.61
N HIS A 183 -6.61 11.97 -9.10
CA HIS A 183 -5.65 12.29 -10.14
C HIS A 183 -5.39 11.06 -11.03
N GLU A 184 -5.44 11.26 -12.34
CA GLU A 184 -5.12 10.26 -13.35
C GLU A 184 -4.09 10.85 -14.31
N GLY A 185 -2.81 10.66 -13.97
CA GLY A 185 -1.68 11.00 -14.84
C GLY A 185 -1.30 9.81 -15.72
N GLN A 186 -0.45 10.04 -16.72
CA GLN A 186 0.06 8.96 -17.58
C GLN A 186 0.81 7.87 -16.82
N GLN A 187 1.39 8.19 -15.66
CA GLN A 187 2.21 7.28 -14.87
C GLN A 187 1.66 7.05 -13.47
N VAL A 188 1.08 8.07 -12.84
CA VAL A 188 0.61 8.02 -11.45
C VAL A 188 -0.91 8.06 -11.40
N GLN A 189 -1.48 7.12 -10.66
CA GLN A 189 -2.90 7.11 -10.33
C GLN A 189 -3.07 7.35 -8.83
N ALA A 190 -3.94 8.29 -8.47
CA ALA A 190 -4.28 8.58 -7.08
C ALA A 190 -5.79 8.58 -6.86
N GLY A 191 -6.22 7.92 -5.79
CA GLY A 191 -7.65 7.77 -5.47
C GLY A 191 -7.87 7.63 -3.97
N THR A 192 -9.08 7.99 -3.54
CA THR A 192 -9.52 7.79 -2.15
C THR A 192 -10.43 6.59 -2.03
N TYR A 193 -10.03 5.64 -1.19
CA TYR A 193 -10.75 4.39 -0.96
C TYR A 193 -11.43 4.44 0.42
N LYS A 194 -12.76 4.30 0.45
CA LYS A 194 -13.54 4.30 1.70
C LYS A 194 -13.40 2.96 2.42
N PHE A 195 -13.19 2.99 3.73
CA PHE A 195 -13.11 1.78 4.56
C PHE A 195 -14.45 1.02 4.55
N GLN A 196 -14.60 0.01 3.68
CA GLN A 196 -15.57 -1.06 3.91
C GLN A 196 -14.96 -2.15 4.79
N GLU A 197 -13.69 -2.49 4.54
CA GLU A 197 -12.89 -3.42 5.32
C GLU A 197 -11.51 -2.82 5.64
N PRO A 198 -10.85 -3.21 6.74
CA PRO A 198 -9.46 -2.84 6.98
C PRO A 198 -8.57 -3.29 5.82
N ILE A 199 -7.71 -2.42 5.30
CA ILE A 199 -6.79 -2.77 4.20
C ILE A 199 -5.88 -3.95 4.54
N GLU A 200 -5.57 -4.16 5.82
CA GLU A 200 -4.88 -5.34 6.31
C GLU A 200 -5.64 -6.65 6.02
N GLN A 201 -6.98 -6.62 6.01
CA GLN A 201 -7.79 -7.79 5.68
C GLN A 201 -7.82 -8.02 4.17
N LEU A 202 -7.94 -6.97 3.36
CA LEU A 202 -7.85 -7.07 1.90
C LEU A 202 -6.50 -7.66 1.48
N ILE A 203 -5.41 -7.15 2.05
CA ILE A 203 -4.06 -7.65 1.80
C ILE A 203 -3.89 -9.08 2.31
N LYS A 204 -4.50 -9.46 3.44
CA LYS A 204 -4.46 -10.86 3.92
C LYS A 204 -5.28 -11.83 3.08
N LYS A 205 -6.37 -11.37 2.45
CA LYS A 205 -7.23 -12.19 1.60
C LYS A 205 -6.57 -12.46 0.25
N SER A 206 -5.80 -11.51 -0.26
CA SER A 206 -4.97 -11.71 -1.46
C SER A 206 -3.68 -12.43 -1.07
N SER A 207 -3.47 -13.66 -1.55
CA SER A 207 -2.24 -14.42 -1.31
C SER A 207 -0.98 -13.75 -1.87
N GLN A 208 -1.14 -12.77 -2.76
CA GLN A 208 -0.06 -12.10 -3.48
C GLN A 208 0.19 -10.67 -2.99
N ALA A 209 -0.77 -10.05 -2.30
CA ALA A 209 -0.55 -8.72 -1.75
C ALA A 209 0.31 -8.79 -0.48
N ARG A 210 1.24 -7.85 -0.32
CA ARG A 210 2.06 -7.76 0.89
C ARG A 210 2.42 -6.33 1.25
N PHE A 211 2.58 -6.08 2.54
CA PHE A 211 3.18 -4.83 2.99
C PHE A 211 4.69 -4.88 2.80
N LEU A 212 5.24 -3.77 2.31
CA LEU A 212 6.67 -3.56 2.16
C LEU A 212 7.22 -2.86 3.42
N PRO A 213 8.55 -2.91 3.66
CA PRO A 213 9.20 -2.18 4.73
C PRO A 213 8.96 -0.67 4.64
N GLY A 214 9.23 0.04 5.75
CA GLY A 214 9.21 1.52 5.74
C GLY A 214 7.92 2.18 6.25
N LYS A 215 7.12 1.49 7.07
CA LYS A 215 5.99 2.15 7.75
C LYS A 215 6.48 3.36 8.55
N THR A 216 5.80 4.50 8.40
CA THR A 216 6.05 5.71 9.19
C THR A 216 4.75 6.33 9.68
N SER A 217 4.84 7.19 10.68
CA SER A 217 3.72 7.97 11.19
C SER A 217 4.19 9.32 11.71
N ALA A 218 3.40 10.37 11.48
CA ALA A 218 3.63 11.69 12.03
C ALA A 218 2.37 12.20 12.74
N ALA A 219 2.55 12.89 13.86
CA ALA A 219 1.46 13.64 14.48
C ALA A 219 1.05 14.80 13.56
N LEU A 220 -0.25 15.03 13.43
CA LEU A 220 -0.81 16.08 12.56
C LEU A 220 -0.44 17.50 13.00
N THR A 221 -0.03 17.67 14.27
CA THR A 221 0.45 18.93 14.83
C THR A 221 1.96 19.14 14.64
N GLY A 222 2.67 18.16 14.09
CA GLY A 222 4.14 18.07 14.10
C GLY A 222 4.86 18.53 12.83
N GLY A 223 4.16 19.17 11.89
CA GLY A 223 4.71 19.53 10.58
C GLY A 223 4.51 18.43 9.53
N PRO A 224 5.13 18.56 8.34
CA PRO A 224 4.94 17.62 7.24
C PRO A 224 5.50 16.23 7.58
N LEU A 225 4.78 15.20 7.17
CA LEU A 225 5.28 13.82 7.13
C LEU A 225 6.31 13.72 5.99
N ARG A 226 7.58 13.51 6.33
CA ARG A 226 8.66 13.34 5.36
C ARG A 226 9.20 11.92 5.39
N ILE A 227 9.43 11.38 4.21
CA ILE A 227 10.01 10.07 3.99
C ILE A 227 11.07 10.17 2.91
N GLN A 228 12.26 9.66 3.22
CA GLN A 228 13.35 9.64 2.29
C GLN A 228 14.02 8.27 2.30
N TYR A 229 13.85 7.54 1.20
CA TYR A 229 14.57 6.29 0.89
C TYR A 229 15.47 6.54 -0.31
N THR A 230 16.49 7.38 -0.13
CA THR A 230 17.42 7.75 -1.18
C THR A 230 18.83 7.24 -0.91
N LYS A 231 19.60 7.06 -1.97
CA LYS A 231 21.03 6.75 -1.96
C LYS A 231 21.75 7.60 -3.01
N PRO A 232 23.05 7.89 -2.83
CA PRO A 232 23.86 8.50 -3.88
C PRO A 232 23.87 7.67 -5.17
N LEU A 233 23.87 8.35 -6.31
CA LEU A 233 23.99 7.77 -7.64
C LEU A 233 25.48 7.72 -8.03
N GLY A 234 26.07 6.53 -8.00
CA GLY A 234 27.49 6.37 -8.32
C GLY A 234 28.41 6.96 -7.23
N ASP A 235 29.38 7.76 -7.65
CA ASP A 235 30.34 8.40 -6.75
C ASP A 235 29.98 9.86 -6.45
N ASN A 236 28.89 10.38 -7.04
CA ASN A 236 28.40 11.73 -6.79
C ASN A 236 27.42 11.72 -5.59
N PRO A 237 27.78 12.30 -4.43
CA PRO A 237 26.91 12.34 -3.26
C PRO A 237 25.69 13.25 -3.43
N GLU A 238 25.71 14.19 -4.39
CA GLU A 238 24.63 15.16 -4.62
C GLU A 238 23.48 14.58 -5.46
N GLU A 239 23.77 13.59 -6.30
CA GLU A 239 22.75 12.93 -7.11
C GLU A 239 22.12 11.81 -6.28
N LEU A 240 20.88 12.01 -5.87
CA LEU A 240 20.13 11.02 -5.09
C LEU A 240 19.21 10.20 -5.99
N GLN A 241 19.25 8.89 -5.82
CA GLN A 241 18.31 7.93 -6.38
C GLN A 241 17.50 7.25 -5.29
N GLY A 242 16.21 7.07 -5.54
CA GLY A 242 15.25 6.37 -4.71
C GLY A 242 13.94 7.13 -4.59
N LEU A 243 13.28 7.00 -3.46
CA LEU A 243 11.98 7.60 -3.19
C LEU A 243 12.13 8.75 -2.21
N ASN A 244 11.70 9.94 -2.61
CA ASN A 244 11.51 11.08 -1.73
C ASN A 244 10.03 11.44 -1.71
N PHE A 245 9.41 11.48 -0.54
CA PHE A 245 7.99 11.76 -0.41
C PHE A 245 7.74 12.66 0.80
N GLU A 246 7.00 13.73 0.58
CA GLU A 246 6.54 14.65 1.61
C GLU A 246 5.02 14.76 1.55
N ALA A 247 4.37 14.80 2.71
CA ALA A 247 2.94 15.01 2.83
C ALA A 247 2.65 15.96 4.00
N ALA A 248 1.97 17.07 3.72
CA ALA A 248 1.61 18.09 4.69
C ALA A 248 0.09 18.26 4.74
N VAL A 249 -0.51 18.28 5.93
CA VAL A 249 -1.92 18.67 6.05
C VAL A 249 -2.03 20.18 5.97
N VAL A 250 -2.80 20.65 4.99
CA VAL A 250 -3.01 22.06 4.71
C VAL A 250 -4.19 22.57 5.53
N SER A 251 -5.29 21.82 5.57
CA SER A 251 -6.52 22.23 6.24
C SER A 251 -7.32 21.05 6.78
N PHE A 252 -8.16 21.31 7.78
CA PHE A 252 -9.18 20.38 8.27
C PHE A 252 -10.56 20.88 7.87
N THR A 253 -11.40 20.00 7.34
CA THR A 253 -12.79 20.29 6.99
C THR A 253 -13.72 19.40 7.81
N PRO A 254 -15.02 19.72 7.91
CA PRO A 254 -15.98 18.83 8.56
C PRO A 254 -16.05 17.42 7.93
N ALA A 255 -15.65 17.28 6.65
CA ALA A 255 -15.71 16.03 5.91
C ALA A 255 -14.39 15.23 5.93
N GLY A 256 -13.26 15.86 6.28
CA GLY A 256 -11.95 15.24 6.17
C GLY A 256 -10.79 16.20 6.39
N LEU A 257 -9.68 15.94 5.70
CA LEU A 257 -8.51 16.83 5.67
C LEU A 257 -8.07 17.07 4.23
N GLU A 258 -7.46 18.22 3.99
CA GLU A 258 -6.77 18.52 2.73
C GLU A 258 -5.27 18.39 2.96
N MET A 259 -4.61 17.69 2.05
CA MET A 259 -3.20 17.38 2.13
C MET A 259 -2.51 17.77 0.84
N GLU A 260 -1.34 18.39 0.97
CA GLU A 260 -0.42 18.62 -0.12
C GLU A 260 0.68 17.57 -0.05
N THR A 261 0.97 16.93 -1.16
CA THR A 261 2.11 16.02 -1.28
C THR A 261 3.14 16.63 -2.19
N GLY A 262 4.40 16.21 -1.98
CA GLY A 262 5.49 16.58 -2.86
C GLY A 262 6.58 15.52 -2.91
N GLY A 263 7.50 15.71 -3.85
CA GLY A 263 8.64 14.82 -4.07
C GLY A 263 8.47 13.94 -5.30
N GLY A 264 9.11 12.78 -5.30
CA GLY A 264 9.11 11.90 -6.44
C GLY A 264 9.97 10.66 -6.28
N PHE A 265 9.88 9.80 -7.28
CA PHE A 265 10.81 8.69 -7.45
C PHE A 265 11.84 9.04 -8.52
N PHE A 266 13.11 8.93 -8.14
CA PHE A 266 14.25 9.25 -8.99
C PHE A 266 15.10 8.01 -9.12
N LEU A 267 15.36 7.54 -10.33
CA LEU A 267 16.29 6.43 -10.50
C LEU A 267 17.22 6.75 -11.65
N GLY A 268 18.51 6.81 -11.31
CA GLY A 268 19.56 7.12 -12.27
C GLY A 268 19.61 6.08 -13.38
N GLY A 269 19.87 6.55 -14.59
CA GLY A 269 20.22 5.70 -15.72
C GLY A 269 21.71 5.37 -15.70
N LYS A 270 22.07 4.10 -15.86
CA LYS A 270 23.41 3.69 -16.33
C LYS A 270 23.23 2.81 -17.56
N GLY A 271 23.98 3.10 -18.63
CA GLY A 271 23.89 2.36 -19.89
C GLY A 271 22.57 2.62 -20.62
N GLU A 272 21.79 1.56 -20.86
CA GLU A 272 20.59 1.57 -21.71
C GLU A 272 19.32 2.08 -21.00
N PHE A 273 19.32 2.21 -19.67
CA PHE A 273 18.14 2.67 -18.94
C PHE A 273 18.13 4.19 -18.84
N PRO A 274 17.05 4.89 -19.28
CA PRO A 274 16.93 6.32 -19.10
C PRO A 274 16.75 6.68 -17.63
N THR A 275 17.16 7.89 -17.25
CA THR A 275 16.80 8.47 -15.96
C THR A 275 15.29 8.57 -15.85
N VAL A 276 14.73 8.02 -14.77
CA VAL A 276 13.29 8.07 -14.49
C VAL A 276 13.06 9.07 -13.37
N ASN A 277 12.16 10.01 -13.60
CA ASN A 277 11.67 10.96 -12.61
C ASN A 277 10.13 10.94 -12.63
N VAL A 278 9.54 10.41 -11.57
CA VAL A 278 8.08 10.36 -11.40
C VAL A 278 7.69 11.32 -10.27
N PRO A 279 7.14 12.51 -10.59
CA PRO A 279 6.74 13.48 -9.58
C PRO A 279 5.50 13.00 -8.81
N LEU A 280 5.42 13.36 -7.53
CA LEU A 280 4.31 13.02 -6.63
C LEU A 280 3.62 14.28 -6.07
N ASP A 281 3.83 15.42 -6.72
CA ASP A 281 3.27 16.69 -6.29
C ASP A 281 1.76 16.74 -6.56
N GLY A 282 0.98 17.13 -5.55
CA GLY A 282 -0.48 17.21 -5.70
C GLY A 282 -1.20 17.65 -4.44
N THR A 283 -2.45 18.07 -4.60
CA THR A 283 -3.34 18.38 -3.47
C THR A 283 -4.48 17.37 -3.46
N TYR A 284 -4.66 16.69 -2.34
CA TYR A 284 -5.64 15.63 -2.17
C TYR A 284 -6.58 15.92 -1.01
N SER A 285 -7.87 15.71 -1.22
CA SER A 285 -8.86 15.69 -0.14
C SER A 285 -8.98 14.26 0.38
N LEU A 286 -8.76 14.06 1.67
CA LEU A 286 -8.85 12.75 2.35
C LEU A 286 -10.04 12.76 3.32
N PRO A 287 -11.20 12.19 2.93
CA PRO A 287 -12.34 12.04 3.82
C PRO A 287 -12.02 11.25 5.10
N TYR A 288 -12.68 11.56 6.21
CA TYR A 288 -12.53 10.75 7.41
C TYR A 288 -12.98 9.30 7.18
N GLY A 289 -12.20 8.35 7.69
CA GLY A 289 -12.48 6.92 7.45
C GLY A 289 -12.23 6.50 5.99
N SER A 290 -11.30 7.16 5.29
CA SER A 290 -10.80 6.73 3.99
C SER A 290 -9.28 6.62 3.97
N LEU A 291 -8.75 6.10 2.86
CA LEU A 291 -7.33 5.93 2.57
C LEU A 291 -7.02 6.68 1.28
N LEU A 292 -5.91 7.41 1.23
CA LEU A 292 -5.35 7.86 -0.04
C LEU A 292 -4.42 6.76 -0.56
N ILE A 293 -4.63 6.36 -1.80
CA ILE A 293 -3.86 5.34 -2.51
C ILE A 293 -3.19 6.03 -3.68
N ILE A 294 -1.87 5.89 -3.79
CA ILE A 294 -1.08 6.39 -4.93
C ILE A 294 -0.30 5.21 -5.51
N ALA A 295 -0.47 4.95 -6.80
CA ALA A 295 0.15 3.83 -7.51
C ALA A 295 0.86 4.29 -8.79
N GLY A 296 1.74 3.43 -9.34
CA GLY A 296 2.50 3.71 -10.56
C GLY A 296 3.72 4.61 -10.36
N ILE A 297 4.20 4.71 -9.12
CA ILE A 297 5.32 5.58 -8.73
C ILE A 297 6.67 4.99 -9.17
N VAL A 298 6.79 3.66 -9.12
CA VAL A 298 8.05 2.93 -9.33
C VAL A 298 8.01 2.25 -10.69
N PRO A 299 9.03 2.41 -11.55
CA PRO A 299 9.07 1.75 -12.85
C PRO A 299 9.35 0.24 -12.71
N HIS A 300 8.71 -0.57 -13.55
CA HIS A 300 8.94 -2.01 -13.67
C HIS A 300 10.26 -2.32 -14.37
N ARG A 301 11.38 -2.10 -13.67
CA ARG A 301 12.71 -2.51 -14.13
C ARG A 301 13.49 -3.22 -13.03
N PRO A 302 14.34 -4.18 -13.38
CA PRO A 302 15.19 -4.83 -12.39
C PRO A 302 16.24 -3.84 -11.85
N LEU A 303 16.58 -4.00 -10.57
CA LEU A 303 17.74 -3.34 -9.98
C LEU A 303 19.01 -4.14 -10.31
N SER A 304 20.13 -3.44 -10.48
CA SER A 304 21.45 -4.09 -10.44
C SER A 304 21.72 -4.65 -9.05
N GLU A 305 22.60 -5.64 -8.93
CA GLU A 305 22.94 -6.26 -7.64
C GLU A 305 23.44 -5.24 -6.59
N LYS A 306 24.18 -4.22 -7.03
CA LYS A 306 24.66 -3.12 -6.18
C LYS A 306 23.49 -2.27 -5.68
N GLU A 307 22.53 -1.93 -6.53
CA GLU A 307 21.33 -1.16 -6.16
C GLU A 307 20.41 -1.97 -5.25
N ALA A 308 20.16 -3.23 -5.58
CA ALA A 308 19.35 -4.15 -4.78
C ALA A 308 19.90 -4.26 -3.35
N SER A 309 21.23 -4.38 -3.21
CA SER A 309 21.89 -4.37 -1.90
C SER A 309 21.74 -3.05 -1.15
N ALA A 310 21.75 -1.92 -1.87
CA ALA A 310 21.60 -0.59 -1.28
C ALA A 310 20.18 -0.28 -0.78
N PHE A 311 19.16 -0.90 -1.38
CA PHE A 311 17.75 -0.72 -1.04
C PHE A 311 17.16 -1.83 -0.17
N ARG A 312 17.99 -2.77 0.31
CA ARG A 312 17.53 -3.85 1.21
C ARG A 312 16.83 -3.28 2.46
N GLY A 313 15.63 -3.77 2.76
CA GLY A 313 14.84 -3.32 3.90
C GLY A 313 14.15 -1.97 3.69
N SER A 314 14.11 -1.47 2.46
CA SER A 314 13.36 -0.29 2.05
C SER A 314 12.18 -0.72 1.16
N PRO A 315 11.15 0.12 0.99
CA PRO A 315 10.04 -0.20 0.10
C PRO A 315 10.44 -0.35 -1.38
N ILE A 316 11.61 0.16 -1.78
CA ILE A 316 12.14 0.07 -3.15
C ILE A 316 12.59 -1.36 -3.48
N GLU A 317 12.71 -2.25 -2.49
CA GLU A 317 13.02 -3.66 -2.70
C GLU A 317 11.97 -4.39 -3.55
N ILE A 318 10.77 -3.81 -3.73
CA ILE A 318 9.74 -4.30 -4.66
C ILE A 318 10.30 -4.50 -6.08
N MET A 319 11.31 -3.73 -6.48
CA MET A 319 11.91 -3.83 -7.82
C MET A 319 12.67 -5.16 -8.04
N ASN A 320 12.84 -5.98 -7.00
CA ASN A 320 13.35 -7.35 -7.10
C ASN A 320 12.23 -8.41 -7.06
N SER A 321 10.96 -7.98 -6.94
CA SER A 321 9.82 -8.88 -6.88
C SER A 321 9.51 -9.45 -8.27
N PRO A 322 9.45 -10.79 -8.45
CA PRO A 322 9.11 -11.39 -9.74
C PRO A 322 7.76 -10.94 -10.27
N GLU A 323 6.75 -10.84 -9.42
CA GLU A 323 5.38 -10.44 -9.77
C GLU A 323 5.35 -8.98 -10.24
N PHE A 324 6.13 -8.11 -9.59
CA PHE A 324 6.28 -6.71 -10.01
C PHE A 324 6.97 -6.64 -11.37
N LEU A 325 8.11 -7.32 -11.54
CA LEU A 325 8.85 -7.32 -12.81
C LEU A 325 8.06 -7.94 -13.97
N ALA A 326 7.19 -8.90 -13.68
CA ALA A 326 6.25 -9.49 -14.63
C ALA A 326 5.05 -8.58 -14.95
N ASN A 327 4.97 -7.40 -14.33
CA ASN A 327 3.87 -6.45 -14.46
C ASN A 327 2.52 -6.98 -13.93
N GLU A 328 2.55 -7.95 -13.01
CA GLU A 328 1.36 -8.54 -12.39
C GLU A 328 0.96 -7.82 -11.09
N SER A 329 1.92 -7.18 -10.43
CA SER A 329 1.72 -6.35 -9.24
C SER A 329 2.19 -4.91 -9.45
N GLU A 330 1.78 -4.02 -8.53
CA GLU A 330 2.11 -2.61 -8.56
C GLU A 330 2.60 -2.13 -7.20
N PHE A 331 3.49 -1.12 -7.21
CA PHE A 331 3.92 -0.41 -6.02
C PHE A 331 2.84 0.59 -5.59
N VAL A 332 2.39 0.47 -4.34
CA VAL A 332 1.31 1.30 -3.81
C VAL A 332 1.73 1.99 -2.53
N LEU A 333 1.60 3.31 -2.52
CA LEU A 333 1.74 4.17 -1.34
C LEU A 333 0.35 4.41 -0.75
N ILE A 334 0.19 4.08 0.53
CA ILE A 334 -1.08 4.15 1.26
C ILE A 334 -0.93 5.16 2.40
N ILE A 335 -1.78 6.19 2.41
CA ILE A 335 -1.85 7.19 3.48
C ILE A 335 -3.18 7.09 4.21
N LYS A 336 -3.11 7.03 5.54
CA LYS A 336 -4.27 6.96 6.42
C LYS A 336 -4.18 8.03 7.51
N ALA A 337 -5.28 8.76 7.72
CA ALA A 337 -5.45 9.58 8.91
C ALA A 337 -6.03 8.73 10.06
N GLN A 338 -5.41 8.79 11.25
CA GLN A 338 -5.83 8.08 12.46
C GLN A 338 -5.94 9.00 13.66
#